data_AF-A0A972SEA4-F1
#
_entry.id   AF-A0A972SEA4-F1
#
_cell.length_a   1.000
_cell.length_b   1.000
_cell.length_c   1.000
_cell.angle_alpha   90.00
_cell.angle_beta   90.00
_cell.angle_gamma   90.00
#
_symmetry.space_group_name_H-M   'P 1'
#
loop_
_entity.id
_entity.type
_entity.pdbx_description
1 polymer ?
#
loop_
_entity_poly.entity_id
_entity_poly.type
_entity_poly.pdbx_seq_one_letter_code
_entity_poly.pdbx_strand_id
1 'polypeptide(L)'
;LKNYAKKHFPSTEYLDYALEVEKVTTSKKENLILNVDGTIGVLLVDMFKALGYSDKEIEELIDAGAFNAFFVLGRSIGFIGHYLDEKRLGLPLYRHPWDDILYIVEKPAGYEEEEQ
;
A
#
# COMPACT_ATOMS: atom_id res chain seq x y z
N LEU A 1 -2.53 15.34 3.40
CA LEU A 1 -2.72 15.18 1.94
C LEU A 1 -4.01 15.83 1.46
N LYS A 2 -5.20 15.34 1.85
CA LYS A 2 -6.50 15.94 1.47
C LYS A 2 -6.54 17.47 1.64
N ASN A 3 -6.17 17.99 2.82
CA ASN A 3 -6.16 19.44 3.09
C ASN A 3 -5.13 20.22 2.25
N TYR A 4 -3.99 19.61 1.95
CA TYR A 4 -2.96 20.25 1.14
C TYR A 4 -3.46 20.40 -0.31
N ALA A 5 -4.00 19.32 -0.88
CA ALA A 5 -4.58 19.33 -2.22
C ALA A 5 -5.69 20.38 -2.33
N LYS A 6 -6.67 20.38 -1.41
CA LYS A 6 -7.76 21.37 -1.40
C LYS A 6 -7.30 22.83 -1.31
N LYS A 7 -6.12 23.09 -0.77
CA LYS A 7 -5.57 24.45 -0.62
C LYS A 7 -4.72 24.88 -1.82
N HIS A 8 -4.05 23.93 -2.48
CA HIS A 8 -2.98 24.25 -3.42
C HIS A 8 -3.23 23.76 -4.85
N PHE A 9 -4.11 22.78 -5.05
CA PHE A 9 -4.39 22.26 -6.38
C PHE A 9 -5.42 23.17 -7.06
N PRO A 10 -5.27 23.44 -8.37
CA PRO A 10 -6.27 24.20 -9.13
C PRO A 10 -7.64 23.51 -9.19
N SER A 11 -7.65 22.18 -9.21
CA SER A 11 -8.85 21.33 -9.20
C SER A 11 -8.56 20.03 -8.44
N THR A 12 -9.60 19.47 -7.81
CA THR A 12 -9.56 18.20 -7.06
C THR A 12 -10.76 17.31 -7.38
N GLU A 13 -11.19 17.32 -8.65
CA GLU A 13 -12.39 16.62 -9.12
C GLU A 13 -12.39 15.13 -8.74
N TYR A 14 -11.27 14.44 -8.92
CA TYR A 14 -11.17 13.01 -8.63
C TYR A 14 -11.13 12.74 -7.12
N LEU A 15 -10.46 13.59 -6.33
CA LEU A 15 -10.57 13.53 -4.87
C LEU A 15 -12.02 13.73 -4.40
N ASP A 16 -12.73 14.72 -4.95
CA ASP A 16 -14.10 15.03 -4.53
C ASP A 16 -15.04 13.86 -4.86
N TYR A 17 -14.90 13.25 -6.03
CA TYR A 17 -15.60 12.01 -6.36
C TYR A 17 -15.28 10.88 -5.37
N ALA A 18 -14.01 10.68 -5.05
CA ALA A 18 -13.60 9.66 -4.08
C ALA A 18 -14.14 9.90 -2.66
N LEU A 19 -14.31 11.16 -2.25
CA LEU A 19 -14.93 11.52 -0.98
C LEU A 19 -16.44 11.24 -0.97
N GLU A 20 -17.14 11.40 -2.10
CA GLU A 20 -18.54 10.96 -2.20
C GLU A 20 -18.66 9.44 -2.11
N VAL A 21 -17.74 8.69 -2.74
CA VAL A 21 -17.67 7.23 -2.57
C VAL A 21 -17.39 6.86 -1.12
N GLU A 22 -16.46 7.55 -0.44
CA GLU A 22 -16.16 7.37 0.98
C GLU A 22 -17.40 7.56 1.87
N LYS A 23 -18.25 8.55 1.59
CA LYS A 23 -19.52 8.74 2.33
C LYS A 23 -20.45 7.53 2.16
N VAL A 24 -20.55 7.00 0.94
CA VAL A 24 -21.38 5.81 0.68
C VAL A 24 -20.81 4.58 1.36
N THR A 25 -19.50 4.35 1.34
CA THR A 25 -18.89 3.17 1.96
C THR A 25 -18.92 3.24 3.49
N THR A 26 -18.65 4.41 4.07
CA THR A 26 -18.69 4.62 5.52
C THR A 26 -20.10 4.47 6.11
N SER A 27 -21.14 4.76 5.32
CA SER A 27 -22.53 4.48 5.71
C SER A 27 -22.83 2.99 5.90
N LYS A 28 -22.05 2.11 5.25
CA LYS A 28 -22.18 0.65 5.40
C LYS A 28 -21.34 0.12 6.55
N LYS A 29 -20.12 0.65 6.71
CA LYS A 29 -19.22 0.32 7.81
C LYS A 29 -18.23 1.45 8.02
N GLU A 30 -18.14 1.95 9.25
CA GLU A 30 -17.41 3.18 9.59
C GLU A 30 -15.92 3.14 9.25
N ASN A 31 -15.31 1.95 9.21
CA ASN A 31 -13.89 1.80 8.90
C ASN A 31 -13.57 1.73 7.39
N LEU A 32 -14.58 1.77 6.51
CA LEU A 32 -14.40 1.82 5.06
C LEU A 32 -14.13 3.25 4.57
N ILE A 33 -13.09 3.85 5.14
CA ILE A 33 -12.61 5.19 4.81
C ILE A 33 -11.71 5.17 3.58
N LEU A 34 -11.54 6.33 2.93
CA LEU A 34 -10.55 6.52 1.88
C LEU A 34 -9.15 6.49 2.51
N ASN A 35 -8.43 5.40 2.28
CA ASN A 35 -7.10 5.18 2.82
C ASN A 35 -6.03 6.08 2.16
N VAL A 36 -4.79 5.99 2.66
CA VAL A 36 -3.69 6.80 2.17
C VAL A 36 -3.33 6.46 0.72
N ASP A 37 -3.34 5.18 0.33
CA ASP A 37 -2.99 4.75 -1.02
C ASP A 37 -4.00 5.27 -2.05
N GLY A 38 -5.30 5.12 -1.77
CA GLY A 38 -6.38 5.65 -2.57
C GLY A 38 -6.33 7.18 -2.65
N THR A 39 -6.02 7.86 -1.55
CA THR A 39 -5.84 9.32 -1.54
C THR A 39 -4.66 9.74 -2.44
N ILE A 40 -3.53 9.05 -2.38
CA ILE A 40 -2.36 9.38 -3.21
C ILE A 40 -2.68 9.12 -4.70
N GLY A 41 -3.35 8.01 -5.01
CA GLY A 41 -3.72 7.66 -6.38
C GLY A 41 -4.59 8.73 -7.04
N VAL A 42 -5.71 9.11 -6.41
CA VAL A 42 -6.60 10.14 -6.98
C VAL A 42 -5.93 11.51 -7.08
N LEU A 43 -5.06 11.85 -6.11
CA LEU A 43 -4.34 13.11 -6.12
C LEU A 43 -3.25 13.17 -7.20
N LEU A 44 -2.60 12.05 -7.53
CA LEU A 44 -1.66 12.02 -8.65
C LEU A 44 -2.39 12.28 -9.98
N VAL A 45 -3.57 11.71 -10.16
CA VAL A 45 -4.42 11.98 -11.34
C VAL A 45 -4.84 13.45 -11.39
N ASP A 46 -5.38 13.99 -10.28
CA ASP A 46 -5.74 15.41 -10.17
C ASP A 46 -4.55 16.34 -10.49
N MET A 47 -3.34 15.97 -10.03
CA MET A 47 -2.12 16.71 -10.30
C MET A 47 -1.75 16.69 -11.80
N PHE A 48 -1.73 15.53 -12.45
CA PHE A 48 -1.40 15.44 -13.88
C PHE A 48 -2.41 16.18 -14.75
N LYS A 49 -3.69 16.11 -14.38
CA LYS A 49 -4.75 16.91 -15.02
C LYS A 49 -4.50 18.41 -14.87
N ALA A 50 -4.16 18.87 -13.67
CA ALA A 50 -3.82 20.27 -13.43
C ALA A 50 -2.56 20.73 -14.18
N LEU A 51 -1.65 19.82 -14.50
CA LEU A 51 -0.47 20.08 -15.34
C LEU A 51 -0.75 20.05 -16.86
N GLY A 52 -1.99 19.76 -17.26
CA GLY A 52 -2.42 19.77 -18.67
C GLY A 52 -2.25 18.46 -19.42
N TYR A 53 -2.03 17.34 -18.73
CA TYR A 53 -1.95 16.02 -19.36
C TYR A 53 -3.35 15.56 -19.81
N SER A 54 -3.40 14.94 -20.99
CA SER A 54 -4.61 14.28 -21.49
C SER A 54 -4.91 12.99 -20.72
N ASP A 55 -6.16 12.52 -20.76
CA ASP A 55 -6.54 11.24 -20.14
C ASP A 55 -5.68 10.07 -20.64
N LYS A 56 -5.40 10.07 -21.94
CA LYS A 56 -4.59 9.04 -22.58
C LYS A 56 -3.16 9.01 -22.04
N GLU A 57 -2.52 10.16 -21.89
CA GLU A 57 -1.16 10.23 -21.32
C GLU A 57 -1.12 9.78 -19.86
N ILE A 58 -2.15 10.12 -19.09
CA ILE A 58 -2.26 9.68 -17.69
C ILE A 58 -2.45 8.17 -17.61
N GLU A 59 -3.29 7.60 -18.46
CA GLU A 59 -3.50 6.16 -18.56
C GLU A 59 -2.20 5.44 -18.96
N GLU A 60 -1.46 5.95 -19.95
CA GLU A 60 -0.16 5.42 -20.34
C GLU A 60 0.87 5.44 -19.18
N LEU A 61 0.87 6.49 -18.35
CA LEU A 61 1.73 6.57 -17.15
C LEU A 61 1.34 5.56 -16.08
N ILE A 62 0.03 5.35 -15.86
CA ILE A 62 -0.49 4.36 -14.91
C ILE A 62 -0.10 2.96 -15.38
N ASP A 63 -0.31 2.64 -16.65
CA ASP A 63 0.01 1.35 -17.27
C ASP A 63 1.52 1.07 -17.27
N ALA A 64 2.33 2.10 -17.48
CA ALA A 64 3.78 2.01 -17.36
C ALA A 64 4.26 1.80 -15.91
N GLY A 65 3.37 1.90 -14.91
CA GLY A 65 3.67 1.66 -13.51
C GLY A 65 4.27 2.87 -12.77
N ALA A 66 4.11 4.09 -13.29
CA ALA A 66 4.68 5.29 -12.66
C ALA A 66 4.20 5.48 -11.20
N PHE A 67 2.94 5.14 -10.91
CA PHE A 67 2.35 5.28 -9.58
C PHE A 67 2.97 4.28 -8.59
N ASN A 68 3.27 3.06 -9.06
CA ASN A 68 4.00 2.06 -8.27
C ASN A 68 5.42 2.53 -7.98
N ALA A 69 6.08 3.17 -8.97
CA ALA A 69 7.43 3.69 -8.80
C ALA A 69 7.51 4.78 -7.71
N PHE A 70 6.51 5.67 -7.60
CA PHE A 70 6.42 6.64 -6.50
C PHE A 70 6.38 5.96 -5.13
N PHE A 71 5.60 4.89 -4.99
CA PHE A 71 5.54 4.13 -3.75
C PHE A 71 6.87 3.45 -3.42
N VAL A 72 7.48 2.78 -4.40
CA VAL A 72 8.79 2.11 -4.24
C VAL A 72 9.85 3.10 -3.79
N LEU A 73 9.90 4.28 -4.40
CA LEU A 73 10.86 5.33 -4.04
C LEU A 73 10.66 5.77 -2.58
N GLY A 74 9.43 6.10 -2.19
CA GLY A 74 9.13 6.54 -0.81
C GLY A 74 9.44 5.46 0.22
N ARG A 75 9.11 4.19 -0.07
CA ARG A 75 9.32 3.07 0.87
C ARG A 75 10.79 2.68 0.99
N SER A 76 11.58 2.87 -0.07
CA SER A 76 13.03 2.61 -0.05
C SER A 76 13.76 3.46 1.00
N ILE A 77 13.32 4.69 1.23
CA ILE A 77 13.86 5.55 2.30
C ILE A 77 13.66 4.88 3.67
N GLY A 78 12.45 4.35 3.91
CA GLY A 78 12.13 3.63 5.15
C GLY A 78 12.94 2.34 5.30
N PHE A 79 13.11 1.57 4.21
CA PHE A 79 13.93 0.36 4.23
C PHE A 79 15.40 0.63 4.54
N ILE A 80 15.98 1.68 3.95
CA ILE A 80 17.33 2.13 4.29
C ILE A 80 17.40 2.52 5.77
N GLY A 81 16.40 3.25 6.28
CA GLY A 81 16.30 3.62 7.68
C GLY A 81 16.28 2.41 8.62
N HIS A 82 15.40 1.43 8.35
CA HIS A 82 15.32 0.20 9.13
C HIS A 82 16.63 -0.59 9.12
N TYR A 83 17.25 -0.77 7.95
CA TYR A 83 18.54 -1.45 7.87
C TYR A 83 19.61 -0.78 8.75
N LEU A 84 19.71 0.55 8.70
CA LEU A 84 20.68 1.30 9.51
C LEU A 84 20.35 1.19 11.01
N ASP A 85 19.07 1.19 11.36
CA ASP A 85 18.62 1.05 12.75
C ASP A 85 18.95 -0.33 13.33
N GLU A 86 18.71 -1.42 12.58
CA GLU A 86 19.07 -2.77 12.98
C GLU A 86 20.58 -2.92 13.20
N LYS A 87 21.40 -2.31 12.34
CA LYS A 87 22.87 -2.28 12.49
C LYS A 87 23.30 -1.48 13.70
N ARG A 88 22.68 -0.33 13.95
CA ARG A 88 22.97 0.52 15.11
C ARG A 88 22.62 -0.18 16.42
N LEU A 89 21.53 -0.93 16.45
CA LEU A 89 21.07 -1.68 17.62
C LEU A 89 21.81 -3.01 17.83
N GLY A 90 22.61 -3.46 16.85
CA GLY A 90 23.34 -4.72 16.93
C GLY A 90 22.41 -5.93 17.04
N LEU A 91 21.28 -5.92 16.32
CA LEU A 91 20.28 -6.99 16.43
C LEU A 91 20.85 -8.35 16.04
N PRO A 92 20.47 -9.44 16.75
CA PRO A 92 20.92 -10.78 16.43
C PRO A 92 20.23 -11.33 15.18
N LEU A 93 20.70 -12.48 14.71
CA LEU A 93 20.06 -13.21 13.62
C LEU A 93 18.62 -13.61 14.01
N TYR A 94 17.66 -13.25 13.16
CA TYR A 94 16.26 -13.62 13.35
C TYR A 94 16.00 -15.08 12.96
N ARG A 95 15.27 -15.79 13.82
CA ARG A 95 14.67 -17.11 13.53
C ARG A 95 13.20 -17.08 13.94
N HIS A 96 12.31 -17.43 13.02
CA HIS A 96 10.88 -17.39 13.29
C HIS A 96 10.48 -18.49 14.30
N PRO A 97 9.64 -18.19 15.31
CA PRO A 97 9.17 -19.16 16.28
C PRO A 97 8.38 -20.31 15.62
N TRP A 98 8.54 -21.54 16.12
CA TRP A 98 7.87 -22.71 15.55
C TRP A 98 6.38 -22.78 15.86
N ASP A 99 5.96 -22.20 16.98
CA ASP A 99 4.57 -22.11 17.42
C ASP A 99 3.72 -21.15 16.56
N ASP A 100 4.35 -20.26 15.80
CA ASP A 100 3.69 -19.38 14.82
C ASP A 100 3.68 -19.99 13.40
N ILE A 101 4.14 -21.24 13.24
CA ILE A 101 4.16 -21.97 11.96
C ILE A 101 3.19 -23.16 12.04
N LEU A 102 2.16 -23.13 11.20
CA LEU A 102 1.27 -24.27 11.03
C LEU A 102 1.93 -25.32 10.12
N TYR A 103 2.44 -26.39 10.72
CA TYR A 103 3.00 -27.53 9.99
C TYR A 103 1.91 -28.54 9.63
N ILE A 104 1.45 -28.50 8.37
CA ILE A 104 0.61 -29.55 7.78
C ILE A 104 1.52 -30.40 6.90
N VAL A 105 2.06 -31.48 7.46
CA VAL A 105 2.95 -32.40 6.76
C VAL A 105 2.16 -33.66 6.44
N GLU A 106 2.09 -34.02 5.16
CA GLU A 106 1.54 -35.32 4.76
C GLU A 106 2.45 -36.42 5.30
N LYS A 107 1.84 -37.44 5.92
CA LYS A 107 2.60 -38.61 6.36
C LYS A 107 3.21 -39.29 5.13
N PRO A 108 4.52 -39.57 5.11
CA PRO A 108 5.09 -40.41 4.07
C PRO A 108 4.40 -41.77 4.06
N ALA A 109 4.02 -42.26 2.88
CA ALA A 109 3.35 -43.55 2.73
C ALA A 109 4.22 -44.66 3.34
N GLY A 110 3.71 -45.35 4.37
CA GLY A 110 4.37 -46.49 5.00
C GLY A 110 4.80 -46.33 6.47
N TYR A 111 4.47 -45.22 7.14
CA TYR A 111 4.65 -45.09 8.60
C TYR A 111 3.32 -45.36 9.33
N GLU A 112 3.20 -46.53 9.95
CA GLU A 112 2.20 -46.82 10.99
C GLU A 112 2.74 -46.32 12.35
N GLU A 113 1.87 -45.69 13.15
CA GLU A 113 2.22 -45.27 14.51
C GLU A 113 2.30 -46.50 15.41
N GLU A 114 3.43 -46.73 16.09
CA GLU A 114 3.43 -47.57 17.28
C GLU A 114 2.61 -46.85 18.36
N GLU A 115 1.42 -47.36 18.66
CA GLU A 115 0.63 -46.97 19.84
C GLU A 115 1.50 -47.09 21.10
N GLN A 116 1.69 -45.97 21.82
CA GLN A 116 2.19 -45.96 23.20
C GLN A 116 1.05 -46.17 24.19
#